data_AF-A0A7S1MM80-F1
#
_entry.id   AF-A0A7S1MM80-F1
#
_cell.length_a   1.000
_cell.length_b   1.000
_cell.length_c   1.000
_cell.angle_alpha   90.00
_cell.angle_beta   90.00
_cell.angle_gamma   90.00
#
_symmetry.space_group_name_H-M   'P 1'
#
loop_
_entity.id
_entity.type
_entity.pdbx_description
1 polymer ?
#
loop_
_entity_poly.entity_id
_entity_poly.type
_entity_poly.pdbx_seq_one_letter_code
_entity_poly.pdbx_strand_id
1 'polypeptide(L)'
;MRAGATLAALVALVAFCALGANGNIFDPHKQFTITQRLRDPGTGHTWMNFSDSVHSLGRWVAVGTISANGYRGMCRMYYDAGDGLKLMATLTDPKGELGDNFGIQVYVFERNTVPHVAV
;
A
#
# COMPACT_ATOMS: atom_id res chain seq x y z
N MET A 1 -34.33 20.12 -16.10
CA MET A 1 -32.98 19.92 -16.66
C MET A 1 -32.04 19.59 -15.51
N ARG A 2 -31.66 18.32 -15.35
CA ARG A 2 -30.63 17.88 -14.40
C ARG A 2 -29.37 17.55 -15.20
N ALA A 3 -28.21 18.00 -14.75
CA ALA A 3 -27.02 17.17 -14.48
C ALA A 3 -25.78 18.07 -14.37
N GLY A 4 -24.95 17.80 -13.36
CA GLY A 4 -23.65 18.45 -13.22
C GLY A 4 -23.02 18.34 -11.83
N ALA A 5 -23.30 17.28 -11.07
CA ALA A 5 -22.47 16.94 -9.92
C ALA A 5 -21.39 15.98 -10.42
N THR A 6 -20.20 16.50 -10.68
CA THR A 6 -18.98 15.72 -10.87
C THR A 6 -18.75 14.89 -9.61
N LEU A 7 -19.06 13.59 -9.66
CA LEU A 7 -18.63 12.65 -8.63
C LEU A 7 -17.10 12.61 -8.66
N ALA A 8 -16.46 13.28 -7.71
CA ALA A 8 -15.05 13.04 -7.41
C ALA A 8 -14.95 11.60 -6.90
N ALA A 9 -14.48 10.69 -7.75
CA ALA A 9 -14.16 9.33 -7.35
C ALA A 9 -13.02 9.41 -6.33
N LEU A 10 -13.36 9.27 -5.04
CA LEU A 10 -12.37 9.14 -3.99
C LEU A 10 -11.71 7.77 -4.16
N VAL A 11 -10.47 7.75 -4.67
CA VAL A 11 -9.66 6.53 -4.73
C VAL A 11 -9.22 6.20 -3.31
N ALA A 12 -10.00 5.39 -2.60
CA ALA A 12 -9.59 4.81 -1.35
C ALA A 12 -8.76 3.56 -1.64
N LEU A 13 -7.47 3.61 -1.30
CA LEU A 13 -6.64 2.42 -1.26
C LEU A 13 -7.04 1.59 -0.03
N VAL A 14 -7.79 0.51 -0.24
CA VAL A 14 -8.12 -0.44 0.82
C VAL A 14 -7.08 -1.55 0.81
N ALA A 15 -6.12 -1.49 1.74
CA ALA A 15 -5.28 -2.64 2.07
C ALA A 15 -5.99 -3.45 3.16
N PHE A 16 -6.28 -4.72 2.89
CA PHE A 16 -6.86 -5.63 3.87
C PHE A 16 -5.73 -6.23 4.72
N CYS A 17 -5.56 -5.75 5.95
CA CYS A 17 -4.69 -6.42 6.93
C CYS A 17 -5.48 -7.58 7.57
N ALA A 18 -5.10 -8.82 7.27
CA ALA A 18 -5.58 -9.99 8.00
C ALA A 18 -4.73 -10.19 9.26
N LEU A 19 -5.20 -9.60 10.37
CA LEU A 19 -5.24 -10.12 11.76
C LEU A 19 -5.17 -8.96 12.78
N GLY A 20 -6.31 -8.63 13.42
CA GLY A 20 -6.30 -8.26 14.85
C GLY A 20 -6.60 -6.82 15.29
N ALA A 21 -6.83 -5.83 14.42
CA ALA A 21 -7.31 -4.51 14.86
C ALA A 21 -8.25 -3.87 13.81
N ASN A 22 -9.51 -3.67 14.17
CA ASN A 22 -10.52 -3.07 13.30
C ASN A 22 -10.58 -1.55 13.52
N GLY A 23 -9.89 -0.79 12.68
CA GLY A 23 -10.15 0.65 12.50
C GLY A 23 -10.95 0.86 11.22
N ASN A 24 -12.25 1.09 11.35
CA ASN A 24 -13.16 1.26 10.21
C ASN A 24 -13.66 2.71 10.15
N ILE A 25 -13.18 3.52 9.20
CA ILE A 25 -13.84 4.76 8.80
C ILE A 25 -14.59 4.48 7.49
N PHE A 26 -15.84 4.01 7.61
CA PHE A 26 -16.74 3.86 6.48
C PHE A 26 -17.67 5.07 6.42
N ASP A 27 -17.61 5.83 5.33
CA ASP A 27 -18.72 6.71 4.94
C ASP A 27 -19.73 5.84 4.18
N PRO A 28 -20.91 5.52 4.76
CA PRO A 28 -21.89 4.64 4.14
C PRO A 28 -22.50 5.21 2.86
N HIS A 29 -22.27 6.49 2.56
CA HIS A 29 -22.73 7.14 1.33
C HIS A 29 -21.69 7.11 0.20
N LYS A 30 -20.48 6.60 0.46
CA LYS A 30 -19.43 6.45 -0.55
C LYS A 30 -19.33 4.98 -0.98
N GLN A 31 -19.45 4.75 -2.27
CA GLN A 31 -19.22 3.44 -2.86
C GLN A 31 -17.71 3.23 -3.04
N PHE A 32 -17.20 2.11 -2.53
CA PHE A 32 -15.83 1.68 -2.79
C PHE A 32 -15.81 0.82 -4.05
N THR A 33 -14.96 1.18 -5.00
CA THR A 33 -14.74 0.38 -6.22
C THR A 33 -13.31 -0.13 -6.21
N ILE A 34 -13.14 -1.43 -6.42
CA ILE A 34 -11.83 -2.02 -6.67
C ILE A 34 -11.45 -1.67 -8.11
N THR A 35 -10.56 -0.69 -8.28
CA THR A 35 -10.03 -0.30 -9.60
C THR A 35 -8.81 -1.12 -10.00
N GLN A 36 -8.06 -1.63 -9.03
CA GLN A 36 -6.86 -2.43 -9.25
C GLN A 36 -6.66 -3.41 -8.08
N ARG A 37 -6.15 -4.61 -8.39
CA ARG A 37 -5.63 -5.54 -7.38
C ARG A 37 -4.12 -5.58 -7.47
N LEU A 38 -3.44 -5.10 -6.43
CA LEU A 38 -2.02 -5.32 -6.26
C LEU A 38 -1.81 -6.72 -5.71
N ARG A 39 -0.80 -7.42 -6.23
CA ARG A 39 -0.40 -8.75 -5.78
C ARG A 39 1.12 -8.76 -5.63
N ASP A 40 1.62 -9.67 -4.81
CA ASP A 40 3.05 -9.94 -4.75
C ASP A 40 3.52 -10.37 -6.15
N PRO A 41 4.47 -9.65 -6.80
CA PRO A 41 5.03 -10.04 -8.09
C PRO A 41 5.99 -11.25 -8.01
N GLY A 42 6.34 -11.72 -6.81
CA GLY A 42 7.15 -12.92 -6.55
C GLY A 42 6.35 -14.23 -6.62
N THR A 43 6.95 -15.33 -6.15
CA THR A 43 6.57 -16.74 -6.42
C THR A 43 5.21 -17.23 -5.86
N GLY A 44 4.22 -16.34 -5.69
CA GLY A 44 2.83 -16.77 -5.55
C GLY A 44 2.52 -17.52 -4.25
N HIS A 45 3.21 -17.22 -3.15
CA HIS A 45 2.84 -17.77 -1.85
C HIS A 45 1.56 -17.11 -1.36
N THR A 46 0.41 -17.70 -1.72
CA THR A 46 -0.94 -17.25 -1.36
C THR A 46 -1.24 -17.26 0.15
N TRP A 47 -0.33 -17.83 0.96
CA TRP A 47 -0.39 -17.86 2.43
C TRP A 47 0.30 -16.66 3.08
N MET A 48 1.04 -15.85 2.32
CA MET A 48 1.70 -14.64 2.80
C MET A 48 0.75 -13.46 2.62
N ASN A 49 0.46 -12.74 3.70
CA ASN A 49 -0.38 -11.54 3.66
C ASN A 49 0.22 -10.55 2.64
N PHE A 50 -0.56 -10.15 1.64
CA PHE A 50 -0.18 -8.98 0.85
C PHE A 50 -0.57 -7.75 1.66
N SER A 51 0.44 -7.06 2.21
CA SER A 51 0.31 -5.92 3.14
C SER A 51 0.12 -6.30 4.60
N ASP A 52 1.13 -6.01 5.41
CA ASP A 52 1.00 -5.86 6.87
C ASP A 52 0.83 -4.37 7.24
N SER A 53 1.35 -3.46 6.41
CA SER A 53 1.17 -2.01 6.57
C SER A 53 1.05 -1.30 5.24
N VAL A 54 0.30 -0.19 5.21
CA VAL A 54 0.10 0.65 4.03
C VAL A 54 0.14 2.12 4.40
N HIS A 55 0.75 2.94 3.55
CA HIS A 55 0.67 4.40 3.66
C HIS A 55 0.64 5.03 2.27
N SER A 56 -0.07 6.15 2.11
CA SER A 56 -0.11 6.90 0.85
C SER A 56 0.24 8.36 1.06
N LEU A 57 0.85 8.95 0.02
CA LEU A 57 1.14 10.38 -0.06
C LEU A 57 0.90 10.84 -1.50
N GLY A 58 -0.21 11.56 -1.72
CA GLY A 58 -0.64 11.93 -3.06
C GLY A 58 -0.83 10.69 -3.94
N ARG A 59 0.00 10.53 -4.97
CA ARG A 59 -0.05 9.40 -5.92
C ARG A 59 0.89 8.26 -5.55
N TRP A 60 1.67 8.42 -4.47
CA TRP A 60 2.54 7.38 -3.94
C TRP A 60 1.79 6.49 -2.96
N VAL A 61 2.12 5.20 -3.02
CA VAL A 61 1.61 4.17 -2.12
C VAL A 61 2.79 3.29 -1.69
N ALA A 62 3.02 3.19 -0.39
CA ALA A 62 3.93 2.21 0.20
C ALA A 62 3.14 1.04 0.78
N VAL A 63 3.62 -0.18 0.53
CA VAL A 63 3.06 -1.42 1.07
C VAL A 63 4.18 -2.21 1.73
N GLY A 64 4.14 -2.30 3.05
CA GLY A 64 5.05 -3.12 3.85
C GLY A 64 4.52 -4.55 3.99
N THR A 65 5.39 -5.55 3.93
CA THR A 65 5.00 -6.96 4.06
C THR A 65 6.09 -7.75 4.77
N ILE A 66 5.86 -8.13 6.03
CA ILE A 66 6.83 -8.81 6.90
C ILE A 66 7.08 -10.25 6.45
N SER A 67 6.05 -10.89 5.92
CA SER A 67 6.10 -12.31 5.49
C SER A 67 6.82 -12.51 4.15
N ALA A 68 7.10 -11.43 3.42
CA ALA A 68 7.78 -11.48 2.14
C ALA A 68 9.30 -11.65 2.30
N ASN A 69 10.01 -11.83 1.17
CA ASN A 69 11.47 -12.01 1.13
C ASN A 69 11.98 -13.17 2.01
N GLY A 70 11.18 -14.24 2.12
CA GLY A 70 11.45 -15.36 3.02
C GLY A 70 11.49 -14.95 4.49
N TYR A 71 10.49 -14.17 4.95
CA TYR A 71 10.36 -13.63 6.32
C TYR A 71 11.45 -12.62 6.73
N ARG A 72 12.06 -11.94 5.75
CA ARG A 72 12.97 -10.79 5.98
C ARG A 72 12.28 -9.46 5.78
N GLY A 73 10.98 -9.48 5.46
CA GLY A 73 10.23 -8.30 5.15
C GLY A 73 10.63 -7.62 3.83
N MET A 74 9.76 -6.73 3.36
CA MET A 74 10.07 -5.74 2.33
C MET A 74 9.03 -4.61 2.36
N CYS A 75 9.35 -3.49 1.70
CA CYS A 75 8.40 -2.44 1.37
C CYS A 75 8.39 -2.20 -0.13
N ARG A 76 7.20 -2.22 -0.75
CA ARG A 76 7.00 -1.93 -2.16
C ARG A 76 6.44 -0.53 -2.33
N MET A 77 7.10 0.27 -3.17
CA MET A 77 6.68 1.62 -3.52
C MET A 77 5.98 1.59 -4.87
N TYR A 78 4.74 2.05 -4.89
CA TYR A 78 3.94 2.20 -6.10
C TYR A 78 3.66 3.68 -6.36
N TYR A 79 3.55 4.04 -7.64
CA TYR A 79 3.14 5.36 -8.08
C TYR A 79 2.04 5.25 -9.13
N ASP A 80 0.99 6.04 -8.98
CA ASP A 80 -0.02 6.19 -10.02
C ASP A 80 0.36 7.34 -10.95
N ALA A 81 0.53 7.04 -12.24
CA ALA A 81 0.85 8.05 -13.26
C ALA A 81 -0.40 8.59 -13.99
N GLY A 82 -1.56 7.96 -13.84
CA GLY A 82 -2.84 8.36 -14.45
C GLY A 82 -3.62 7.17 -14.97
N ASP A 83 -2.97 6.02 -15.03
CA ASP A 83 -3.43 4.76 -15.58
C ASP A 83 -3.32 3.61 -14.57
N GLY A 84 -3.21 3.93 -13.27
CA GLY A 84 -3.12 2.97 -12.19
C GLY A 84 -1.74 2.90 -11.54
N LEU A 85 -1.67 2.19 -10.42
CA LEU A 85 -0.47 2.02 -9.61
C LEU A 85 0.54 1.10 -10.32
N LYS A 86 1.76 1.59 -10.48
CA LYS A 86 2.91 0.85 -11.03
C LYS A 86 3.97 0.70 -9.96
N LEU A 87 4.61 -0.47 -9.88
CA LEU A 87 5.71 -0.70 -8.95
C LEU A 87 6.92 0.13 -9.40
N MET A 88 7.40 0.99 -8.52
CA MET A 88 8.54 1.88 -8.77
C MET A 88 9.81 1.39 -8.09
N ALA A 89 9.67 0.82 -6.89
CA ALA A 89 10.80 0.29 -6.14
C ALA A 89 10.38 -0.82 -5.18
N THR A 90 11.33 -1.70 -4.88
CA THR A 90 11.27 -2.66 -3.78
C THR A 90 12.42 -2.34 -2.82
N LEU A 91 12.08 -2.14 -1.56
CA LEU A 91 13.01 -1.86 -0.47
C LEU A 91 13.10 -3.09 0.43
N THR A 92 14.31 -3.44 0.82
CA THR A 92 14.62 -4.53 1.75
C THR A 92 15.56 -4.01 2.82
N ASP A 93 15.52 -4.59 4.03
CA ASP A 93 16.53 -4.30 5.04
C ASP A 93 17.94 -4.62 4.46
N PRO A 94 18.87 -3.65 4.48
CA PRO A 94 20.25 -3.88 4.02
C PRO A 94 21.00 -4.96 4.80
N LYS A 95 20.63 -5.24 6.06
CA LYS A 95 21.24 -6.33 6.82
C LYS A 95 20.61 -7.68 6.48
N GLY A 96 19.35 -7.69 6.08
CA GLY A 96 18.63 -8.86 5.60
C GLY A 96 18.36 -9.89 6.70
N GLU A 97 18.20 -9.41 7.94
CA GLU A 97 17.97 -10.27 9.09
C GLU A 97 16.57 -10.90 9.03
N LEU A 98 16.46 -12.15 9.47
CA LEU A 98 15.19 -12.86 9.48
C LEU A 98 14.42 -12.50 10.76
N GLY A 99 13.15 -12.09 10.61
CA GLY A 99 12.27 -11.79 11.75
C GLY A 99 12.51 -10.42 12.42
N ASP A 100 13.26 -9.52 11.77
CA ASP A 100 13.42 -8.12 12.20
C ASP A 100 12.13 -7.29 12.00
N ASN A 101 11.16 -7.85 11.27
CA ASN A 101 9.88 -7.28 10.92
C ASN A 101 9.98 -6.05 10.00
N PHE A 102 10.97 -5.98 9.11
CA PHE A 102 11.03 -4.91 8.11
C PHE A 102 9.71 -4.81 7.31
N GLY A 103 9.13 -3.61 7.23
CA GLY A 103 7.83 -3.39 6.60
C GLY A 103 6.62 -3.61 7.51
N ILE A 104 6.80 -3.82 8.81
CA ILE A 104 5.70 -3.85 9.79
C ILE A 104 5.01 -2.48 9.93
N GLN A 105 5.75 -1.40 9.71
CA GLN A 105 5.22 -0.05 9.63
C GLN A 105 5.86 0.63 8.41
N VAL A 106 5.06 1.41 7.69
CA VAL A 106 5.56 2.22 6.58
C VAL A 106 4.98 3.61 6.70
N TYR A 107 5.81 4.60 6.40
CA TYR A 107 5.39 5.99 6.39
C TYR A 107 6.05 6.73 5.24
N VAL A 108 5.23 7.16 4.28
CA VAL A 108 5.64 8.00 3.16
C VAL A 108 5.42 9.46 3.52
N PHE A 109 6.46 10.28 3.40
CA PHE A 109 6.40 11.71 3.72
C PHE A 109 7.15 12.54 2.70
N GLU A 110 6.82 13.82 2.64
CA GLU A 110 7.55 14.78 1.81
C GLU A 110 8.61 15.50 2.63
N ARG A 111 9.81 15.59 2.09
CA ARG A 111 10.86 16.48 2.61
C ARG A 111 11.44 17.24 1.42
N ASN A 112 11.37 18.57 1.47
CA ASN A 112 11.85 19.46 0.41
C ASN A 112 11.32 19.08 -0.98
N THR A 113 10.01 18.82 -1.13
CA THR A 113 9.35 18.38 -2.39
C THR A 113 9.77 17.02 -2.93
N VAL A 114 10.54 16.24 -2.17
CA VAL A 114 10.95 14.88 -2.53
C VAL A 114 10.21 13.87 -1.65
N PRO A 115 9.55 12.85 -2.23
CA PRO A 115 8.94 11.78 -1.46
C PRO A 115 10.03 10.90 -0.83
N HIS A 116 9.88 10.65 0.46
CA HIS A 116 10.70 9.75 1.25
C HIS A 116 9.80 8.68 1.87
N VAL A 117 10.39 7.55 2.23
CA VAL A 117 9.70 6.49 2.96
C VAL A 117 10.56 6.05 4.14
N ALA A 118 9.93 5.98 5.31
CA ALA A 118 10.43 5.28 6.48
C ALA A 118 9.76 3.91 6.54
N VAL A 119 10.55 2.88 6.81
CA VAL A 119 10.15 1.47 6.88
C VAL A 119 10.77 0.86 8.12
#